data_AF-A0A5B8U4C9-F1
#
_entry.id   AF-A0A5B8U4C9-F1
#
_cell.length_a   1.000
_cell.length_b   1.000
_cell.length_c   1.000
_cell.angle_alpha   90.00
_cell.angle_beta   90.00
_cell.angle_gamma   90.00
#
_symmetry.space_group_name_H-M   'P 1'
#
loop_
_entity.id
_entity.type
_entity.pdbx_description
1 polymer ?
#
loop_
_entity_poly.entity_id
_entity_poly.type
_entity_poly.pdbx_seq_one_letter_code
_entity_poly.pdbx_strand_id
1 'polypeptide(L)'
;MEDIALVARLPLSQLAGRRGPLSFGYGIERTRELKIAQGEGHTSTYIAGNETLSRVKIWEWPDQSQVWFAHRVDHASVATDRTHMPTFGKDWNARTTMFWSGNRGQVRSMTMSGRDLWLAWATGRDVCVKRVRGDLCADARQTFPQPTIEIAKIDTTYWRLRDEQFLWSGTHGYAFPALATNRDGDVGIGAVMNSSAGSPVPVVGYLTPQLALAGPLHSAWLRAGDYSSLRPGSTDSSFVCAAFTERPDPRVPPNPANTRGWHYIEYGRGSAPRAARRG
;
A
#
# COMPACT_ATOMS: atom_id res chain seq x y z
N MET A 1 0.75 4.43 -26.50
CA MET A 1 -0.22 3.41 -26.07
C MET A 1 -0.85 3.96 -24.81
N GLU A 2 -2.17 4.09 -24.75
CA GLU A 2 -2.82 4.53 -23.52
C GLU A 2 -2.85 3.37 -22.53
N ASP A 3 -2.51 3.65 -21.27
CA ASP A 3 -2.58 2.65 -20.21
C ASP A 3 -4.05 2.41 -19.87
N ILE A 4 -4.45 1.15 -19.85
CA ILE A 4 -5.81 0.70 -19.57
C ILE A 4 -5.80 -0.20 -18.34
N ALA A 5 -6.64 0.10 -17.37
CA ALA A 5 -6.91 -0.76 -16.23
C ALA A 5 -8.25 -1.49 -16.44
N LEU A 6 -8.24 -2.81 -16.21
CA LEU A 6 -9.42 -3.66 -16.23
C LEU A 6 -9.73 -4.11 -14.80
N VAL A 7 -10.98 -3.96 -14.37
CA VAL A 7 -11.49 -4.61 -13.15
C VAL A 7 -12.61 -5.55 -13.54
N ALA A 8 -12.57 -6.78 -13.02
CA ALA A 8 -13.56 -7.80 -13.29
C ALA A 8 -14.10 -8.39 -11.98
N ARG A 9 -15.40 -8.73 -11.95
CA ARG A 9 -16.07 -9.40 -10.84
C ARG A 9 -16.43 -10.82 -11.24
N LEU A 10 -15.73 -11.79 -10.67
CA LEU A 10 -15.88 -13.22 -10.96
C LEU A 10 -16.78 -13.87 -9.90
N PRO A 11 -17.93 -14.47 -10.28
CA PRO A 11 -18.77 -15.19 -9.33
C PRO A 11 -18.07 -16.47 -8.82
N LEU A 12 -17.79 -16.54 -7.51
CA LEU A 12 -17.13 -17.71 -6.91
C LEU A 12 -17.96 -18.99 -7.06
N SER A 13 -19.29 -18.89 -7.09
CA SER A 13 -20.19 -20.03 -7.32
C SER A 13 -19.99 -20.67 -8.70
N GLN A 14 -19.71 -19.87 -9.74
CA GLN A 14 -19.42 -20.37 -11.08
C GLN A 14 -18.02 -21.01 -11.15
N LEU A 15 -17.03 -20.45 -10.44
CA LEU A 15 -15.71 -21.06 -10.32
C LEU A 15 -15.76 -22.42 -9.60
N ALA A 16 -16.55 -22.54 -8.54
CA ALA A 16 -16.72 -23.78 -7.79
C ALA A 16 -17.42 -24.88 -8.60
N GLY A 17 -18.32 -24.51 -9.53
CA GLY A 17 -19.10 -25.46 -10.35
C GLY A 17 -18.30 -26.23 -11.41
N ARG A 18 -17.04 -25.85 -11.69
CA ARG A 18 -16.06 -26.53 -12.57
C ARG A 18 -16.50 -26.85 -14.02
N ARG A 19 -17.69 -26.46 -14.47
CA ARG A 19 -18.20 -26.69 -15.84
C ARG A 19 -19.09 -25.52 -16.31
N GLY A 20 -18.85 -25.04 -17.52
CA GLY A 20 -19.65 -24.01 -18.20
C GLY A 20 -18.88 -22.71 -18.48
N PRO A 21 -19.43 -21.84 -19.35
CA PRO A 21 -18.87 -20.53 -19.61
C PRO A 21 -18.95 -19.66 -18.35
N LEU A 22 -17.90 -18.89 -18.09
CA LEU A 22 -17.79 -18.01 -16.94
C LEU A 22 -18.29 -16.61 -17.34
N SER A 23 -19.38 -16.16 -16.73
CA SER A 23 -19.90 -14.81 -16.93
C SER A 23 -19.38 -13.89 -15.83
N PHE A 24 -18.75 -12.78 -16.21
CA PHE A 24 -18.26 -11.79 -15.27
C PHE A 24 -18.61 -10.38 -15.76
N GLY A 25 -18.93 -9.51 -14.82
CA GLY A 25 -18.97 -8.07 -15.09
C GLY A 25 -17.55 -7.54 -15.16
N TYR A 26 -17.31 -6.54 -16.00
CA TYR A 26 -16.04 -5.83 -16.03
C TYR A 26 -16.25 -4.35 -16.30
N GLY A 27 -15.28 -3.54 -15.91
CA GLY A 27 -15.17 -2.15 -16.33
C GLY A 27 -13.75 -1.82 -16.70
N ILE A 28 -13.64 -0.83 -17.57
CA ILE A 28 -12.39 -0.39 -18.17
C ILE A 28 -12.23 1.08 -17.83
N GLU A 29 -11.06 1.44 -17.31
CA GLU A 29 -10.72 2.83 -17.08
C GLU A 29 -9.39 3.17 -17.78
N ARG A 30 -9.34 4.36 -18.37
CA ARG A 30 -8.11 4.94 -18.95
C ARG A 30 -7.26 5.56 -17.84
N THR A 31 -6.83 4.72 -16.92
CA THR A 31 -5.90 5.07 -15.86
C THR A 31 -4.82 4.02 -15.77
N ARG A 32 -3.65 4.42 -15.24
CA ARG A 32 -2.48 3.55 -15.17
C ARG A 32 -2.63 2.45 -14.13
N GLU A 33 -3.25 2.77 -13.00
CA GLU A 33 -3.32 1.86 -11.87
C GLU A 33 -4.64 2.05 -11.10
N LEU A 34 -5.27 0.93 -10.79
CA LEU A 34 -6.43 0.86 -9.92
C LEU A 34 -6.10 0.00 -8.70
N LYS A 35 -6.64 0.40 -7.56
CA LYS A 35 -6.66 -0.42 -6.34
C LYS A 35 -8.09 -0.73 -5.97
N ILE A 36 -8.27 -1.87 -5.31
CA ILE A 36 -9.55 -2.38 -4.84
C ILE A 36 -9.47 -2.44 -3.33
N ALA A 37 -10.51 -1.94 -2.66
CA ALA A 37 -10.58 -1.93 -1.21
C ALA A 37 -10.67 -3.35 -0.66
N GLN A 38 -9.84 -3.64 0.34
CA GLN A 38 -10.06 -4.77 1.22
C GLN A 38 -11.17 -4.43 2.24
N GLY A 39 -11.71 -5.43 2.91
CA GLY A 39 -12.74 -5.26 3.93
C GLY A 39 -13.97 -6.11 3.63
N GLU A 40 -14.52 -6.74 4.66
CA GLU A 40 -15.68 -7.61 4.58
C GLU A 40 -16.95 -6.85 5.00
N GLY A 41 -18.13 -7.39 4.67
CA GLY A 41 -19.40 -6.87 5.16
C GLY A 41 -19.94 -5.64 4.44
N HIS A 42 -19.44 -5.32 3.24
CA HIS A 42 -19.95 -4.22 2.41
C HIS A 42 -20.69 -4.76 1.17
N THR A 43 -21.77 -4.07 0.79
CA THR A 43 -22.57 -4.39 -0.41
C THR A 43 -22.06 -3.68 -1.67
N SER A 44 -20.88 -3.07 -1.60
CA SER A 44 -20.24 -2.35 -2.69
C SER A 44 -18.76 -2.68 -2.71
N THR A 45 -18.22 -2.90 -3.91
CA THR A 45 -16.77 -2.92 -4.14
C THR A 45 -16.31 -1.50 -4.42
N TYR A 46 -15.32 -1.01 -3.68
CA TYR A 46 -14.70 0.28 -3.96
C TYR A 46 -13.39 0.09 -4.69
N ILE A 47 -13.23 0.86 -5.76
CA ILE A 47 -12.05 0.89 -6.61
C ILE A 47 -11.57 2.33 -6.61
N ALA A 48 -10.28 2.59 -6.58
CA ALA A 48 -9.79 3.97 -6.76
C ALA A 48 -8.45 4.02 -7.48
N GLY A 49 -8.23 5.18 -8.09
CA GLY A 49 -7.02 5.58 -8.76
C GLY A 49 -6.96 7.11 -8.77
N ASN A 50 -5.77 7.65 -8.95
CA ASN A 50 -5.62 9.10 -8.93
C ASN A 50 -6.09 9.71 -10.26
N GLU A 51 -6.92 10.75 -10.18
CA GLU A 51 -7.26 11.59 -11.34
C GLU A 51 -6.20 12.68 -11.52
N THR A 52 -5.73 13.25 -10.40
CA THR A 52 -4.57 14.14 -10.33
C THR A 52 -3.72 13.78 -9.11
N LEU A 53 -2.64 14.54 -8.83
CA LEU A 53 -1.87 14.32 -7.58
C LEU A 53 -2.60 14.77 -6.32
N SER A 54 -3.69 15.52 -6.43
CA SER A 54 -4.44 16.09 -5.31
C SER A 54 -5.93 15.76 -5.39
N ARG A 55 -6.29 14.74 -6.19
CA ARG A 55 -7.65 14.27 -6.39
C ARG A 55 -7.66 12.79 -6.72
N VAL A 56 -8.45 12.04 -5.96
CA VAL A 56 -8.73 10.64 -6.22
C VAL A 56 -10.09 10.49 -6.90
N LYS A 57 -10.15 9.60 -7.90
CA LYS A 57 -11.41 9.11 -8.47
C LYS A 57 -11.70 7.75 -7.88
N ILE A 58 -12.88 7.61 -7.28
CA ILE A 58 -13.33 6.40 -6.60
C ILE A 58 -14.54 5.89 -7.36
N TRP A 59 -14.50 4.64 -7.80
CA TRP A 59 -15.65 3.94 -8.34
C TRP A 59 -16.25 3.09 -7.23
N GLU A 60 -17.52 3.33 -6.96
CA GLU A 60 -18.36 2.42 -6.22
C GLU A 60 -19.05 1.48 -7.19
N TRP A 61 -18.89 0.18 -6.97
CA TRP A 61 -19.56 -0.86 -7.72
C TRP A 61 -20.45 -1.67 -6.78
N PRO A 62 -21.74 -1.31 -6.64
CA PRO A 62 -22.67 -2.06 -5.80
C PRO A 62 -22.78 -3.51 -6.27
N ASP A 63 -23.09 -4.39 -5.33
CA ASP A 63 -23.38 -5.78 -5.60
C ASP A 63 -24.56 -5.89 -6.57
N GLN A 64 -24.47 -6.83 -7.51
CA GLN A 64 -25.46 -7.06 -8.58
C GLN A 64 -25.66 -5.91 -9.58
N SER A 65 -25.06 -4.73 -9.35
CA SER A 65 -25.10 -3.62 -10.31
C SER A 65 -24.24 -3.90 -11.55
N GLN A 66 -24.75 -3.49 -12.72
CA GLN A 66 -23.99 -3.42 -13.97
C GLN A 66 -23.34 -2.05 -14.20
N VAL A 67 -23.58 -1.10 -13.29
CA VAL A 67 -23.13 0.29 -13.39
C VAL A 67 -22.19 0.62 -12.24
N TRP A 68 -21.17 1.42 -12.54
CA TRP A 68 -20.24 1.98 -11.57
C TRP A 68 -20.59 3.44 -11.32
N PHE A 69 -20.56 3.85 -10.06
CA PHE A 69 -20.76 5.25 -9.67
C PHE A 69 -19.40 5.87 -9.39
N ALA A 70 -19.06 6.94 -10.10
CA ALA A 70 -17.78 7.61 -9.95
C ALA A 70 -17.90 8.83 -9.02
N HIS A 71 -17.03 8.88 -8.04
CA HIS A 71 -16.93 9.94 -7.05
C HIS A 71 -15.54 10.56 -7.12
N ARG A 72 -15.43 11.86 -6.85
CA ARG A 72 -14.17 12.59 -6.86
C ARG A 72 -13.98 13.27 -5.52
N VAL A 73 -12.82 13.04 -4.92
CA VAL A 73 -12.49 13.60 -3.61
C VAL A 73 -11.12 14.26 -3.71
N ASP A 74 -11.07 15.53 -3.36
CA ASP A 74 -9.82 16.28 -3.25
C ASP A 74 -9.08 15.86 -1.96
N HIS A 75 -7.75 15.81 -2.05
CA HIS A 75 -6.83 15.48 -0.96
C HIS A 75 -5.53 16.28 -1.13
N ALA A 76 -4.59 16.22 -0.18
CA ALA A 76 -3.32 16.91 -0.33
C ALA A 76 -2.56 16.44 -1.58
N SER A 77 -1.75 17.34 -2.13
CA SER A 77 -0.89 16.98 -3.26
C SER A 77 0.16 15.96 -2.85
N VAL A 78 0.10 14.77 -3.44
CA VAL A 78 1.08 13.71 -3.21
C VAL A 78 2.46 14.17 -3.68
N ALA A 79 3.43 14.18 -2.77
CA ALA A 79 4.84 14.42 -3.11
C ALA A 79 5.32 13.28 -4.02
N THR A 80 5.92 13.62 -5.16
CA THR A 80 6.33 12.61 -6.18
C THR A 80 7.76 12.77 -6.66
N ASP A 81 8.48 13.77 -6.16
CA ASP A 81 9.86 14.07 -6.54
C ASP A 81 10.86 13.78 -5.40
N ARG A 82 12.14 13.65 -5.79
CA ARG A 82 13.29 13.32 -4.93
C ARG A 82 13.00 12.16 -3.97
N THR A 83 12.79 11.00 -4.55
CA THR A 83 12.27 9.81 -3.86
C THR A 83 13.38 8.92 -3.30
N HIS A 84 14.62 9.30 -3.62
CA HIS A 84 15.81 8.60 -3.25
C HIS A 84 16.09 8.66 -1.75
N MET A 85 16.15 7.50 -1.12
CA MET A 85 16.87 7.31 0.13
C MET A 85 17.96 6.27 -0.09
N PRO A 86 19.25 6.64 0.01
CA PRO A 86 20.33 5.67 -0.16
C PRO A 86 20.36 4.74 1.05
N THR A 87 19.99 3.48 0.87
CA THR A 87 20.28 2.40 1.80
C THR A 87 21.56 1.72 1.35
N PHE A 88 22.65 1.84 2.12
CA PHE A 88 23.99 1.36 1.70
C PHE A 88 24.40 1.85 0.30
N GLY A 89 24.06 3.10 -0.04
CA GLY A 89 24.34 3.69 -1.35
C GLY A 89 23.43 3.23 -2.50
N LYS A 90 22.40 2.41 -2.24
CA LYS A 90 21.38 2.02 -3.23
C LYS A 90 20.04 2.66 -2.92
N ASP A 91 19.35 3.12 -3.96
CA ASP A 91 17.99 3.63 -3.81
C ASP A 91 17.01 2.47 -3.66
N TRP A 92 16.59 2.18 -2.43
CA TRP A 92 15.56 1.16 -2.23
C TRP A 92 14.19 1.64 -2.70
N ASN A 93 13.93 2.94 -2.59
CA ASN A 93 12.65 3.52 -2.97
C ASN A 93 12.49 3.58 -4.49
N ALA A 94 13.57 3.59 -5.26
CA ALA A 94 13.52 3.39 -6.72
C ALA A 94 12.87 2.05 -7.13
N ARG A 95 12.86 1.05 -6.25
CA ARG A 95 12.18 -0.23 -6.50
C ARG A 95 10.68 -0.18 -6.31
N THR A 96 10.18 0.83 -5.60
CA THR A 96 8.76 1.09 -5.62
C THR A 96 8.40 1.38 -7.07
N THR A 97 7.45 0.62 -7.62
CA THR A 97 6.93 0.81 -8.98
C THR A 97 6.30 2.19 -9.19
N MET A 98 6.37 3.06 -8.18
CA MET A 98 5.98 4.46 -8.18
C MET A 98 6.84 5.35 -9.06
N PHE A 99 8.10 4.96 -9.33
CA PHE A 99 9.04 5.83 -10.03
C PHE A 99 9.51 5.27 -11.36
N TRP A 100 9.17 4.01 -11.67
CA TRP A 100 9.29 3.46 -13.00
C TRP A 100 7.99 3.70 -13.78
N SER A 101 8.14 4.23 -15.01
CA SER A 101 7.08 4.38 -16.02
C SER A 101 5.77 4.98 -15.49
N GLY A 102 5.77 6.25 -15.08
CA GLY A 102 4.55 7.05 -15.01
C GLY A 102 3.57 6.78 -13.85
N ASN A 103 3.85 5.85 -12.94
CA ASN A 103 2.96 5.51 -11.82
C ASN A 103 3.19 6.36 -10.55
N ARG A 104 3.61 7.61 -10.73
CA ARG A 104 3.87 8.55 -9.64
C ARG A 104 2.57 8.96 -8.95
N GLY A 105 2.59 8.89 -7.62
CA GLY A 105 1.45 9.29 -6.79
C GLY A 105 0.20 8.44 -6.97
N GLN A 106 0.30 7.21 -7.46
CA GLN A 106 -0.85 6.30 -7.55
C GLN A 106 -1.23 5.75 -6.18
N VAL A 107 -2.52 5.49 -5.96
CA VAL A 107 -3.01 4.76 -4.77
C VAL A 107 -2.33 3.39 -4.72
N ARG A 108 -1.79 3.01 -3.57
CA ARG A 108 -1.04 1.76 -3.39
C ARG A 108 -1.80 0.71 -2.62
N SER A 109 -2.61 1.13 -1.65
CA SER A 109 -3.50 0.24 -0.94
C SER A 109 -4.73 0.97 -0.47
N MET A 110 -5.80 0.22 -0.25
CA MET A 110 -7.03 0.73 0.30
C MET A 110 -7.80 -0.34 1.07
N THR A 111 -8.57 0.09 2.06
CA THR A 111 -9.44 -0.79 2.84
C THR A 111 -10.65 -0.03 3.37
N MET A 112 -11.75 -0.73 3.62
CA MET A 112 -12.97 -0.20 4.19
C MET A 112 -13.07 -0.52 5.68
N SER A 113 -13.50 0.44 6.49
CA SER A 113 -13.83 0.24 7.89
C SER A 113 -15.11 1.02 8.21
N GLY A 114 -16.22 0.31 8.42
CA GLY A 114 -17.53 0.96 8.56
C GLY A 114 -17.86 1.78 7.32
N ARG A 115 -18.11 3.09 7.48
CA ARG A 115 -18.39 4.01 6.36
C ARG A 115 -17.15 4.73 5.81
N ASP A 116 -15.98 4.40 6.32
CA ASP A 116 -14.75 5.10 6.00
C ASP A 116 -13.90 4.25 5.04
N LEU A 117 -13.63 4.79 3.87
CA LEU A 117 -12.64 4.26 2.93
C LEU A 117 -11.28 4.85 3.26
N TRP A 118 -10.31 3.98 3.52
CA TRP A 118 -8.92 4.36 3.78
C TRP A 118 -8.09 4.11 2.54
N LEU A 119 -7.27 5.09 2.16
CA LEU A 119 -6.36 5.02 1.04
C LEU A 119 -4.96 5.33 1.53
N ALA A 120 -3.97 4.69 0.92
CA ALA A 120 -2.57 5.01 1.16
C ALA A 120 -1.80 5.16 -0.14
N TRP A 121 -0.96 6.19 -0.16
CA TRP A 121 0.04 6.45 -1.19
C TRP A 121 1.41 6.36 -0.53
N ALA A 122 2.38 5.77 -1.21
CA ALA A 122 3.74 6.15 -0.89
C ALA A 122 4.07 7.46 -1.62
N THR A 123 5.03 8.21 -1.09
CA THR A 123 5.35 9.55 -1.58
C THR A 123 6.86 9.72 -1.78
N GLY A 124 7.25 10.77 -2.50
CA GLY A 124 8.60 11.32 -2.49
C GLY A 124 8.81 12.29 -1.33
N ARG A 125 9.84 13.13 -1.45
CA ARG A 125 10.14 14.18 -0.47
C ARG A 125 9.57 15.53 -0.88
N ASP A 126 9.47 15.75 -2.18
CA ASP A 126 9.21 17.06 -2.74
C ASP A 126 7.89 17.06 -3.52
N VAL A 127 7.14 18.15 -3.38
CA VAL A 127 5.95 18.43 -4.19
C VAL A 127 6.38 19.29 -5.36
N CYS A 128 6.00 18.88 -6.57
CA CYS A 128 6.29 19.67 -7.76
C CYS A 128 5.44 20.94 -7.77
N VAL A 129 6.08 22.12 -7.80
CA VAL A 129 5.39 23.41 -7.90
C VAL A 129 5.33 23.94 -9.33
N LYS A 130 6.27 23.52 -10.20
CA LYS A 130 6.27 23.88 -11.62
C LYS A 130 6.73 22.72 -12.50
N ARG A 131 5.85 22.28 -13.41
CA ARG A 131 6.19 21.28 -14.45
C ARG A 131 6.64 21.93 -15.74
N VAL A 132 7.58 21.28 -16.43
CA VAL A 132 8.12 21.78 -17.71
C VAL A 132 7.74 20.88 -18.88
N ARG A 133 7.78 19.56 -18.70
CA ARG A 133 7.39 18.59 -19.74
C ARG A 133 7.09 17.20 -19.14
N GLY A 134 5.89 16.69 -19.38
CA GLY A 134 5.46 15.41 -18.81
C GLY A 134 5.63 15.39 -17.28
N ASP A 135 6.32 14.38 -16.78
CA ASP A 135 6.58 14.18 -15.35
C ASP A 135 7.83 14.92 -14.83
N LEU A 136 8.47 15.78 -15.65
CA LEU A 136 9.65 16.55 -15.23
C LEU A 136 9.24 17.83 -14.48
N CYS A 137 9.72 17.90 -13.23
CA CYS A 137 9.55 19.07 -12.38
C CYS A 137 10.73 20.05 -12.54
N ALA A 138 10.45 21.31 -12.92
CA ALA A 138 11.45 22.39 -12.93
C ALA A 138 11.75 22.90 -11.53
N ASP A 139 10.71 22.98 -10.70
CA ASP A 139 10.78 23.57 -9.38
C ASP A 139 9.96 22.72 -8.42
N ALA A 140 10.61 22.26 -7.36
CA ALA A 140 10.07 21.34 -6.40
C ALA A 140 10.32 21.88 -4.99
N ARG A 141 9.26 21.89 -4.17
CA ARG A 141 9.33 22.31 -2.78
C ARG A 141 9.48 21.08 -1.90
N GLN A 142 10.59 21.01 -1.15
CA GLN A 142 10.75 19.96 -0.14
C GLN A 142 9.65 20.07 0.90
N THR A 143 8.89 18.97 1.05
CA THR A 143 7.77 18.87 1.99
C THR A 143 8.11 17.90 3.12
N PHE A 144 8.90 16.86 2.82
CA PHE A 144 9.37 15.90 3.80
C PHE A 144 10.89 15.70 3.74
N PRO A 145 11.54 15.42 4.88
CA PRO A 145 12.97 15.10 4.92
C PRO A 145 13.29 13.76 4.26
N GLN A 146 12.33 12.83 4.25
CA GLN A 146 12.44 11.49 3.66
C GLN A 146 11.13 11.08 2.99
N PRO A 147 11.13 10.10 2.06
CA PRO A 147 9.91 9.52 1.49
C PRO A 147 8.93 9.06 2.56
N THR A 148 7.64 9.36 2.39
CA THR A 148 6.60 9.13 3.40
C THR A 148 5.49 8.24 2.85
N ILE A 149 4.53 7.93 3.71
CA ILE A 149 3.24 7.40 3.28
C ILE A 149 2.17 8.43 3.63
N GLU A 150 1.39 8.84 2.63
CA GLU A 150 0.18 9.65 2.81
C GLU A 150 -1.00 8.72 2.99
N ILE A 151 -1.90 9.07 3.89
CA ILE A 151 -3.08 8.27 4.25
C ILE A 151 -4.27 9.20 4.27
N ALA A 152 -5.30 8.89 3.47
CA ALA A 152 -6.56 9.61 3.48
C ALA A 152 -7.69 8.72 3.99
N LYS A 153 -8.60 9.32 4.71
CA LYS A 153 -9.83 8.72 5.22
C LYS A 153 -11.02 9.44 4.59
N ILE A 154 -11.81 8.72 3.80
CA ILE A 154 -12.91 9.27 3.01
C ILE A 154 -14.23 8.73 3.54
N ASP A 155 -15.18 9.63 3.74
CA ASP A 155 -16.57 9.30 4.09
C ASP A 155 -17.30 8.80 2.84
N THR A 156 -17.69 7.53 2.78
CA THR A 156 -18.41 7.00 1.59
C THR A 156 -19.89 7.36 1.58
N THR A 157 -20.42 7.94 2.66
CA THR A 157 -21.81 8.44 2.68
C THR A 157 -21.90 9.81 2.00
N TYR A 158 -20.92 10.69 2.28
CA TYR A 158 -20.93 12.07 1.80
C TYR A 158 -19.86 12.37 0.75
N TRP A 159 -19.02 11.39 0.41
CA TRP A 159 -17.94 11.51 -0.57
C TRP A 159 -17.02 12.71 -0.32
N ARG A 160 -16.56 12.83 0.94
CA ARG A 160 -15.66 13.89 1.38
C ARG A 160 -14.49 13.35 2.20
N LEU A 161 -13.36 14.02 2.11
CA LEU A 161 -12.22 13.78 2.99
C LEU A 161 -12.64 14.06 4.45
N ARG A 162 -12.44 13.08 5.33
CA ARG A 162 -12.66 13.23 6.78
C ARG A 162 -11.39 13.55 7.52
N ASP A 163 -10.30 12.90 7.12
CA ASP A 163 -9.01 13.01 7.77
C ASP A 163 -7.91 12.65 6.77
N GLU A 164 -6.74 13.19 7.03
CA GLU A 164 -5.53 12.96 6.25
C GLU A 164 -4.32 13.04 7.15
N GLN A 165 -3.42 12.07 7.03
CA GLN A 165 -2.23 11.99 7.86
C GLN A 165 -1.05 11.42 7.07
N PHE A 166 0.15 11.61 7.62
CA PHE A 166 1.39 11.16 7.01
C PHE A 166 2.17 10.29 7.98
N LEU A 167 2.61 9.12 7.51
CA LEU A 167 3.64 8.32 8.16
C LEU A 167 5.01 8.79 7.65
N TRP A 168 5.71 9.55 8.49
CA TRP A 168 6.97 10.19 8.13
C TRP A 168 8.00 10.16 9.26
N SER A 169 9.27 10.39 8.91
CA SER A 169 10.38 10.46 9.87
C SER A 169 11.48 11.37 9.31
N GLY A 170 12.21 12.05 10.20
CA GLY A 170 13.40 12.83 9.83
C GLY A 170 14.55 11.99 9.27
N THR A 171 14.62 10.71 9.66
CA THR A 171 15.77 9.84 9.42
C THR A 171 15.41 8.54 8.69
N HIS A 172 14.13 8.23 8.55
CA HIS A 172 13.65 7.00 7.93
C HIS A 172 12.70 7.30 6.77
N GLY A 173 12.85 6.54 5.68
CA GLY A 173 11.94 6.52 4.55
C GLY A 173 10.92 5.42 4.71
N TYR A 174 9.74 5.62 4.14
CA TYR A 174 8.67 4.63 4.12
C TYR A 174 8.21 4.35 2.69
N ALA A 175 7.86 3.08 2.43
CA ALA A 175 7.47 2.61 1.12
C ALA A 175 6.49 1.43 1.21
N PHE A 176 5.86 1.12 0.07
CA PHE A 176 4.97 -0.04 -0.10
C PHE A 176 3.87 -0.14 0.99
N PRO A 177 3.01 0.88 1.16
CA PRO A 177 1.93 0.77 2.11
C PRO A 177 0.96 -0.34 1.71
N ALA A 178 0.56 -1.15 2.68
CA ALA A 178 -0.46 -2.17 2.58
C ALA A 178 -1.45 -1.97 3.73
N LEU A 179 -2.70 -1.66 3.40
CA LEU A 179 -3.79 -1.45 4.33
C LEU A 179 -4.68 -2.70 4.39
N ALA A 180 -5.20 -2.98 5.56
CA ALA A 180 -6.26 -3.98 5.77
C ALA A 180 -7.11 -3.57 6.97
N THR A 181 -8.36 -4.03 6.98
CA THR A 181 -9.27 -3.90 8.13
C THR A 181 -9.42 -5.26 8.80
N ASN A 182 -9.21 -5.36 10.11
CA ASN A 182 -9.40 -6.62 10.85
C ASN A 182 -10.88 -6.85 11.21
N ARG A 183 -11.18 -7.93 11.95
CA ARG A 183 -12.59 -8.28 12.26
C ARG A 183 -13.22 -7.35 13.30
N ASP A 184 -12.41 -6.70 14.12
CA ASP A 184 -12.87 -5.64 15.05
C ASP A 184 -13.17 -4.31 14.33
N GLY A 185 -12.88 -4.21 13.04
CA GLY A 185 -13.04 -2.97 12.28
C GLY A 185 -11.86 -2.01 12.43
N ASP A 186 -10.76 -2.43 13.08
CA ASP A 186 -9.56 -1.61 13.11
C ASP A 186 -8.89 -1.62 11.74
N VAL A 187 -8.34 -0.47 11.35
CA VAL A 187 -7.49 -0.36 10.17
C VAL A 187 -6.03 -0.47 10.55
N GLY A 188 -5.33 -1.39 9.90
CA GLY A 188 -3.89 -1.59 10.02
C GLY A 188 -3.13 -1.11 8.79
N ILE A 189 -1.84 -0.84 8.98
CA ILE A 189 -0.88 -0.52 7.93
C ILE A 189 0.37 -1.39 8.07
N GLY A 190 0.74 -2.06 6.98
CA GLY A 190 2.05 -2.67 6.78
C GLY A 190 2.85 -1.81 5.81
N ALA A 191 4.14 -1.63 6.06
CA ALA A 191 5.02 -0.85 5.20
C ALA A 191 6.45 -1.37 5.25
N VAL A 192 7.29 -0.86 4.37
CA VAL A 192 8.73 -1.00 4.46
C VAL A 192 9.31 0.29 4.99
N MET A 193 10.15 0.18 6.00
CA MET A 193 10.93 1.29 6.54
C MET A 193 12.40 1.08 6.20
N ASN A 194 13.07 2.14 5.76
CA ASN A 194 14.51 2.11 5.51
C ASN A 194 15.21 3.32 6.13
N SER A 195 16.53 3.20 6.29
CA SER A 195 17.40 4.29 6.73
C SER A 195 18.66 4.33 5.88
N SER A 196 19.47 5.38 6.08
CA SER A 196 20.74 5.52 5.38
C SER A 196 21.77 4.44 5.75
N ALA A 197 21.66 3.88 6.96
CA ALA A 197 22.65 2.99 7.56
C ALA A 197 22.19 1.53 7.69
N GLY A 198 20.98 1.18 7.23
CA GLY A 198 20.41 -0.14 7.49
C GLY A 198 19.53 -0.67 6.35
N SER A 199 19.47 -2.00 6.24
CA SER A 199 18.61 -2.68 5.27
C SER A 199 17.14 -2.35 5.51
N PRO A 200 16.29 -2.37 4.46
CA PRO A 200 14.86 -2.18 4.61
C PRO A 200 14.25 -3.25 5.52
N VAL A 201 13.41 -2.83 6.46
CA VAL A 201 12.72 -3.69 7.41
C VAL A 201 11.21 -3.51 7.29
N PRO A 202 10.40 -4.56 7.52
CA PRO A 202 8.96 -4.39 7.56
C PRO A 202 8.54 -3.69 8.86
N VAL A 203 7.54 -2.83 8.76
CA VAL A 203 6.85 -2.16 9.88
C VAL A 203 5.37 -2.46 9.78
N VAL A 204 4.70 -2.64 10.92
CA VAL A 204 3.25 -2.79 11.01
C VAL A 204 2.71 -1.84 12.08
N GLY A 205 1.51 -1.31 11.88
CA GLY A 205 0.84 -0.41 12.81
C GLY A 205 -0.67 -0.43 12.67
N TYR A 206 -1.32 0.27 13.58
CA TYR A 206 -2.76 0.55 13.60
C TYR A 206 -2.99 2.01 13.23
N LEU A 207 -4.09 2.31 12.55
CA LEU A 207 -4.54 3.66 12.19
C LEU A 207 -5.73 4.13 13.05
N THR A 208 -6.30 3.23 13.84
CA THR A 208 -7.52 3.48 14.63
C THR A 208 -7.29 3.11 16.10
N PRO A 209 -7.58 4.00 17.07
CA PRO A 209 -8.16 5.34 16.92
C PRO A 209 -7.18 6.42 16.40
N GLN A 210 -5.87 6.19 16.46
CA GLN A 210 -4.83 7.04 15.88
C GLN A 210 -3.74 6.18 15.24
N LEU A 211 -2.89 6.79 14.40
CA LEU A 211 -1.67 6.13 13.90
C LEU A 211 -0.75 5.76 15.06
N ALA A 212 -0.63 4.45 15.31
CA ALA A 212 0.26 3.85 16.27
C ALA A 212 1.05 2.73 15.56
N LEU A 213 2.34 2.97 15.31
CA LEU A 213 3.21 1.92 14.80
C LEU A 213 3.54 0.94 15.92
N ALA A 214 3.35 -0.36 15.69
CA ALA A 214 3.75 -1.42 16.61
C ALA A 214 5.29 -1.62 16.65
N GLY A 215 6.02 -0.77 15.94
CA GLY A 215 7.48 -0.75 15.84
C GLY A 215 8.00 -1.47 14.59
N PRO A 216 9.25 -1.18 14.18
CA PRO A 216 9.94 -2.00 13.20
C PRO A 216 10.08 -3.44 13.70
N LEU A 217 10.07 -4.39 12.76
CA LEU A 217 10.64 -5.71 12.98
C LEU A 217 12.16 -5.59 13.12
N HIS A 218 12.62 -4.89 14.14
CA HIS A 218 14.03 -4.78 14.47
C HIS A 218 14.43 -6.01 15.29
N SER A 219 14.29 -7.19 14.67
CA SER A 219 15.23 -8.26 14.94
C SER A 219 16.28 -8.17 13.84
N ALA A 220 17.57 -8.24 14.18
CA ALA A 220 18.69 -8.12 13.24
C ALA A 220 18.58 -9.05 12.00
N TRP A 221 17.69 -10.05 12.07
CA TRP A 221 17.50 -11.13 11.13
C TRP A 221 16.39 -10.91 10.10
N LEU A 222 15.41 -10.02 10.36
CA LEU A 222 14.28 -9.84 9.45
C LEU A 222 14.57 -8.75 8.41
N ARG A 223 14.09 -8.99 7.19
CA ARG A 223 14.21 -8.12 6.01
C ARG A 223 12.85 -7.98 5.35
N ALA A 224 12.63 -6.81 4.75
CA ALA A 224 11.49 -6.57 3.87
C ALA A 224 11.78 -7.02 2.45
N GLY A 225 10.76 -7.58 1.78
CA GLY A 225 10.79 -7.87 0.34
C GLY A 225 10.63 -6.62 -0.50
N ASP A 226 10.65 -6.80 -1.83
CA ASP A 226 10.32 -5.74 -2.79
C ASP A 226 8.83 -5.36 -2.77
N TYR A 227 8.03 -5.96 -1.88
CA TYR A 227 6.59 -5.73 -1.70
C TYR A 227 6.20 -5.94 -0.23
N SER A 228 5.23 -5.16 0.24
CA SER A 228 4.55 -5.38 1.53
C SER A 228 3.14 -5.90 1.31
N SER A 229 2.63 -6.69 2.24
CA SER A 229 1.22 -7.05 2.31
C SER A 229 0.78 -7.08 3.77
N LEU A 230 -0.49 -6.75 3.98
CA LEU A 230 -1.15 -6.86 5.27
C LEU A 230 -2.47 -7.59 5.06
N ARG A 231 -2.81 -8.47 5.99
CA ARG A 231 -4.09 -9.20 6.02
C ARG A 231 -4.62 -9.23 7.45
N PRO A 232 -5.93 -9.40 7.65
CA PRO A 232 -6.47 -9.77 8.96
C PRO A 232 -5.76 -11.01 9.50
N GLY A 233 -5.49 -11.03 10.80
CA GLY A 233 -4.81 -12.14 11.47
C GLY A 233 -5.74 -13.25 11.94
N SER A 234 -5.23 -14.11 12.81
CA SER A 234 -5.99 -15.22 13.36
C SER A 234 -7.01 -14.73 14.39
N THR A 235 -6.67 -13.68 15.15
CA THR A 235 -7.57 -13.02 16.11
C THR A 235 -8.26 -11.81 15.51
N ASP A 236 -9.37 -11.39 16.11
CA ASP A 236 -10.21 -10.29 15.60
C ASP A 236 -9.50 -8.93 15.61
N SER A 237 -8.55 -8.77 16.54
CA SER A 237 -7.77 -7.54 16.75
C SER A 237 -6.40 -7.57 16.07
N SER A 238 -6.10 -8.57 15.22
CA SER A 238 -4.75 -8.80 14.71
C SER A 238 -4.60 -8.65 13.20
N PHE A 239 -3.35 -8.48 12.77
CA PHE A 239 -2.92 -8.47 11.37
C PHE A 239 -1.78 -9.44 11.14
N VAL A 240 -1.59 -9.89 9.90
CA VAL A 240 -0.43 -10.68 9.48
C VAL A 240 0.30 -9.96 8.35
N CYS A 241 1.63 -9.91 8.45
CA CYS A 241 2.53 -9.36 7.42
C CYS A 241 3.64 -10.36 7.06
N ALA A 242 4.09 -10.33 5.81
CA ALA A 242 5.18 -11.16 5.33
C ALA A 242 6.55 -10.51 5.58
N ALA A 243 7.53 -11.31 5.98
CA ALA A 243 8.93 -10.92 6.10
C ALA A 243 9.83 -12.08 5.68
N PHE A 244 11.13 -11.87 5.55
CA PHE A 244 12.06 -12.98 5.38
C PHE A 244 13.34 -12.81 6.17
N THR A 245 14.00 -13.92 6.45
CA THR A 245 15.39 -13.97 6.93
C THR A 245 16.31 -14.34 5.78
N GLU A 246 17.49 -13.72 5.72
CA GLU A 246 18.56 -14.11 4.81
C GLU A 246 19.58 -14.98 5.54
N ARG A 247 19.99 -16.07 4.90
CA ARG A 247 21.14 -16.88 5.34
C ARG A 247 22.11 -17.03 4.16
N PRO A 248 23.42 -16.83 4.37
CA PRO A 248 24.42 -17.15 3.34
C PRO A 248 24.26 -18.60 2.89
N ASP A 249 24.17 -18.87 1.59
CA ASP A 249 24.28 -20.24 1.08
C ASP A 249 25.77 -20.57 0.91
N PRO A 250 26.32 -21.49 1.73
CA PRO A 250 27.74 -21.85 1.63
C PRO A 250 28.08 -22.57 0.32
N ARG A 251 27.09 -22.99 -0.48
CA ARG A 251 27.28 -23.75 -1.72
C ARG A 251 27.47 -22.88 -2.97
N VAL A 252 27.38 -21.55 -2.88
CA VAL A 252 27.52 -20.64 -4.03
C VAL A 252 28.64 -19.61 -3.82
N PRO A 253 29.92 -19.95 -4.04
CA PRO A 253 31.01 -18.97 -4.20
C PRO A 253 30.96 -18.33 -5.60
N PRO A 254 31.34 -17.05 -5.81
CA PRO A 254 31.89 -16.07 -4.87
C PRO A 254 30.85 -15.04 -4.37
N ASN A 255 29.57 -15.26 -4.68
CA ASN A 255 28.46 -14.38 -4.34
C ASN A 255 27.38 -15.27 -3.71
N PRO A 256 27.37 -15.47 -2.37
CA PRO A 256 26.42 -16.39 -1.75
C PRO A 256 25.02 -15.90 -2.09
N ALA A 257 24.32 -16.65 -2.94
CA ALA A 257 22.90 -16.44 -3.12
C ALA A 257 22.29 -16.66 -1.74
N ASN A 258 21.84 -15.58 -1.08
CA ASN A 258 21.23 -15.70 0.24
C ASN A 258 19.98 -16.59 0.11
N THR A 259 19.95 -17.70 0.83
CA THR A 259 18.70 -18.45 1.00
C THR A 259 17.74 -17.58 1.81
N ARG A 260 16.52 -17.43 1.28
CA ARG A 260 15.46 -16.66 1.92
C ARG A 260 14.50 -17.61 2.65
N GLY A 261 14.38 -17.45 3.96
CA GLY A 261 13.34 -18.08 4.75
C GLY A 261 12.19 -17.10 4.92
N TRP A 262 11.05 -17.35 4.28
CA TRP A 262 9.85 -16.49 4.39
C TRP A 262 9.06 -16.80 5.66
N HIS A 263 8.56 -15.75 6.30
CA HIS A 263 7.80 -15.79 7.54
C HIS A 263 6.50 -15.00 7.39
N TYR A 264 5.44 -15.50 8.03
CA TYR A 264 4.21 -14.75 8.26
C TYR A 264 4.17 -14.40 9.74
N ILE A 265 4.17 -13.11 10.03
CA ILE A 265 4.25 -12.60 11.40
C ILE A 265 2.92 -11.95 11.70
N GLU A 266 2.25 -12.45 12.74
CA GLU A 266 1.01 -11.87 13.25
C GLU A 266 1.32 -10.66 14.14
N TYR A 267 0.38 -9.75 14.35
CA TYR A 267 0.52 -8.56 15.18
C TYR A 267 -0.82 -8.25 15.82
N GLY A 268 -0.87 -8.17 17.15
CA GLY A 268 -2.02 -7.65 17.88
C GLY A 268 -1.77 -6.22 18.38
N ARG A 269 -2.75 -5.66 19.09
CA ARG A 269 -2.58 -4.42 19.86
C ARG A 269 -1.61 -4.70 21.03
N GLY A 270 -0.31 -4.45 20.84
CA GLY A 270 0.74 -4.75 21.84
C GLY A 270 2.14 -4.83 21.24
N SER A 271 3.10 -5.35 22.01
CA SER A 271 4.46 -5.63 21.51
C SER A 271 4.40 -6.60 20.33
N ALA A 272 5.20 -6.38 19.29
CA ALA A 272 5.31 -7.31 18.16
C ALA A 272 5.49 -8.76 18.66
N PRO A 273 4.63 -9.72 18.28
CA PRO A 273 4.76 -11.06 18.80
C PRO A 273 6.02 -11.71 18.24
N ARG A 274 6.62 -12.57 19.06
CA ARG A 274 7.83 -13.32 18.71
C ARG A 274 7.56 -14.13 17.45
N ALA A 275 8.43 -14.00 16.44
CA ALA A 275 8.33 -14.76 15.20
C ALA A 275 8.25 -16.27 15.49
N ALA A 276 7.12 -16.90 15.15
CA ALA A 276 6.98 -18.35 15.23
C ALA A 276 7.73 -18.97 14.04
N ARG A 277 8.78 -19.76 14.31
CA ARG A 277 9.40 -20.60 13.29
C ARG A 277 8.41 -21.71 12.92
N ARG A 278 8.06 -21.85 11.65
CA ARG A 278 7.60 -23.15 11.15
C ARG A 278 8.80 -24.11 11.19
N GLY A 279 8.63 -25.22 11.90
CA GLY A 279 9.55 -26.36 11.89
C GLY A 279 9.59 -27.03 10.52
#